data_AF-A0A922PTU0-F1
#
_entry.id   AF-A0A922PTU0-F1
#
_cell.length_a   1.000
_cell.length_b   1.000
_cell.length_c   1.000
_cell.angle_alpha   90.00
_cell.angle_beta   90.00
_cell.angle_gamma   90.00
#
_symmetry.space_group_name_H-M   'P 1'
#
loop_
_entity.id
_entity.type
_entity.pdbx_description
1 polymer ?
#
loop_
_entity_poly.entity_id
_entity_poly.type
_entity_poly.pdbx_seq_one_letter_code
_entity_poly.pdbx_strand_id
1 'polypeptide(L)'
;MRLTKFTWLLVAVVTIIYTATLVIVRVENPRHIQAECYRRWRSAYVIKQSPHRAFVNTSNQRNNPVALSEGQGYGLYITALAGRHGWAKPQDFDQLLNYYLAHRDYVGPHQQTATYLMKWRQYRKDGRWVSDANSATDGDLFIAMALDRAATVWPQRAGYYHRLERQLTNDILAYEYNPQTRALTVGDWATSKSKYYRLMRTSDVAPTFFDAFYRLSHDQRWRIVKGGMLDHLADLSGQHRTGLVPDFAWVTAGHAKPVKPWTVASKNDGNYSYNACRVPMMLAASKDPRAQRTLTRMMKFFSQSYHVTAGYTLAGKQLTHHQSGSFSAPIFYAVSRNRDHGYDNLFDSQKFIFSKPLTKDNYYDAALTSIAAMEGMN
;
A
#
# COMPACT_ATOMS: atom_id res chain seq x y z
N MET A 1 -51.87 11.38 -32.16
CA MET A 1 -50.93 12.37 -32.74
C MET A 1 -49.73 11.65 -33.33
N ARG A 2 -49.49 11.73 -34.64
CA ARG A 2 -48.25 11.23 -35.25
C ARG A 2 -47.16 12.29 -35.04
N LEU A 3 -46.09 11.93 -34.34
CA LEU A 3 -44.90 12.78 -34.18
C LEU A 3 -44.33 13.12 -35.56
N THR A 4 -43.99 14.39 -35.79
CA THR A 4 -43.42 14.83 -37.07
C THR A 4 -41.97 14.36 -37.19
N LYS A 5 -41.46 14.25 -38.43
CA LYS A 5 -40.04 13.92 -38.67
C LYS A 5 -39.08 14.85 -37.92
N PHE A 6 -39.47 16.11 -37.73
CA PHE A 6 -38.73 17.09 -36.96
C PHE A 6 -38.68 16.74 -35.46
N THR A 7 -39.78 16.28 -34.87
CA THR A 7 -39.79 15.85 -33.46
C THR A 7 -38.90 14.63 -33.24
N TRP A 8 -38.89 13.67 -34.16
CA TRP A 8 -37.98 12.52 -34.10
C TRP A 8 -36.51 12.91 -34.25
N LEU A 9 -36.20 13.88 -35.13
CA LEU A 9 -34.86 14.44 -35.26
C LEU A 9 -34.42 15.13 -33.95
N LEU A 10 -35.30 15.93 -33.34
CA LEU A 10 -35.02 16.59 -32.06
C LEU A 10 -34.76 15.58 -30.93
N VAL A 11 -35.60 14.54 -30.82
CA VAL A 11 -35.42 13.46 -29.84
C VAL A 11 -34.09 12.73 -30.05
N ALA A 12 -33.72 12.44 -31.30
CA ALA A 12 -32.43 11.82 -31.62
C ALA A 12 -31.25 12.72 -31.20
N VAL A 13 -31.31 14.02 -31.51
CA VAL A 13 -30.27 14.98 -31.13
C VAL A 13 -30.14 15.10 -29.61
N VAL A 14 -31.25 15.24 -28.88
CA VAL A 14 -31.26 15.31 -27.41
C VAL A 14 -30.71 14.02 -26.81
N THR A 15 -31.08 12.86 -27.35
CA THR A 15 -30.55 11.56 -26.90
C THR A 15 -29.04 11.48 -27.14
N ILE A 16 -28.55 11.88 -28.31
CA ILE A 16 -27.11 11.92 -28.62
C ILE A 16 -26.36 12.83 -27.65
N ILE A 17 -26.87 14.05 -27.40
CA ILE A 17 -26.25 15.01 -26.48
C ILE A 17 -26.25 14.46 -25.04
N TYR A 18 -27.37 13.88 -24.60
CA TYR A 18 -27.47 13.28 -23.27
C TYR A 18 -26.51 12.09 -23.11
N THR A 19 -26.49 11.17 -24.07
CA THR A 19 -25.58 10.02 -24.06
C THR A 19 -24.12 10.48 -24.13
N ALA A 20 -23.78 11.45 -24.98
CA ALA A 20 -22.44 12.04 -25.04
C ALA A 20 -22.05 12.68 -23.70
N THR A 21 -22.95 13.41 -23.06
CA THR A 21 -22.72 14.01 -21.73
C THR A 21 -22.50 12.95 -20.66
N LEU A 22 -23.30 11.88 -20.64
CA LEU A 22 -23.10 10.76 -19.71
C LEU A 22 -21.77 10.06 -19.94
N VAL A 23 -21.36 9.86 -21.19
CA VAL A 23 -20.05 9.26 -21.54
C VAL A 23 -18.91 10.17 -21.08
N ILE A 24 -18.99 11.49 -21.37
CA ILE A 24 -17.99 12.47 -20.93
C ILE A 24 -17.89 12.47 -19.39
N VAL A 25 -19.00 12.58 -18.67
CA VAL A 25 -19.01 12.54 -17.20
C VAL A 25 -18.46 11.22 -16.67
N ARG A 26 -18.81 10.09 -17.30
CA ARG A 26 -18.33 8.77 -16.88
C ARG A 26 -16.82 8.60 -17.03
N VAL A 27 -16.22 9.20 -18.05
CA VAL A 27 -14.77 9.11 -18.33
C VAL A 27 -13.97 10.19 -17.61
N GLU A 28 -14.44 11.43 -17.60
CA GLU A 28 -13.71 12.56 -17.02
C GLU A 28 -13.75 12.55 -15.50
N ASN A 29 -14.84 12.08 -14.88
CA ASN A 29 -14.98 12.13 -13.43
C ASN A 29 -13.93 11.26 -12.69
N PRO A 30 -13.68 9.98 -13.06
CA PRO A 30 -12.59 9.20 -12.48
C PRO A 30 -11.22 9.86 -12.64
N ARG A 31 -10.91 10.34 -13.86
CA ARG A 31 -9.61 10.98 -14.15
C ARG A 31 -9.43 12.28 -13.35
N HIS A 32 -10.48 13.07 -13.21
CA HIS A 32 -10.48 14.28 -12.40
C HIS A 32 -10.29 13.97 -10.92
N ILE A 33 -11.00 12.97 -10.38
CA ILE A 33 -10.83 12.54 -8.98
C ILE A 33 -9.39 12.08 -8.74
N GLN A 34 -8.83 11.26 -9.64
CA GLN A 34 -7.44 10.79 -9.55
C GLN A 34 -6.43 11.94 -9.55
N ALA A 35 -6.54 12.86 -10.51
CA ALA A 35 -5.65 14.01 -10.63
C ALA A 35 -5.75 14.91 -9.40
N GLU A 36 -6.96 15.17 -8.92
CA GLU A 36 -7.20 16.01 -7.75
C GLU A 36 -6.72 15.35 -6.46
N CYS A 37 -6.91 14.04 -6.32
CA CYS A 37 -6.42 13.27 -5.19
C CYS A 37 -4.89 13.36 -5.11
N TYR A 38 -4.18 13.12 -6.22
CA TYR A 38 -2.72 13.27 -6.29
C TYR A 38 -2.26 14.70 -5.96
N ARG A 39 -2.89 15.72 -6.57
CA ARG A 39 -2.54 17.13 -6.35
C ARG A 39 -2.70 17.51 -4.88
N ARG A 40 -3.81 17.13 -4.25
CA ARG A 40 -4.08 17.41 -2.84
C ARG A 40 -3.13 16.65 -1.92
N TRP A 41 -2.91 15.36 -2.17
CA TRP A 41 -1.97 14.54 -1.42
C TRP A 41 -0.57 15.14 -1.45
N ARG A 42 -0.06 15.46 -2.64
CA ARG A 42 1.28 16.05 -2.81
C ARG A 42 1.40 17.39 -2.08
N SER A 43 0.39 18.25 -2.18
CA SER A 43 0.40 19.57 -1.52
C SER A 43 0.36 19.47 0.01
N ALA A 44 -0.37 18.50 0.55
CA ALA A 44 -0.52 18.31 1.98
C ALA A 44 0.70 17.63 2.61
N TYR A 45 1.24 16.59 1.97
CA TYR A 45 2.15 15.65 2.62
C TYR A 45 3.59 15.70 2.10
N VAL A 46 3.86 16.19 0.88
CA VAL A 46 5.23 16.24 0.36
C VAL A 46 5.91 17.55 0.78
N ILE A 47 6.97 17.46 1.58
CA ILE A 47 7.79 18.59 2.01
C ILE A 47 9.11 18.58 1.24
N LYS A 48 9.41 19.68 0.55
CA LYS A 48 10.72 19.91 -0.07
C LYS A 48 11.73 20.28 1.01
N GLN A 49 12.69 19.40 1.24
CA GLN A 49 13.82 19.64 2.15
C GLN A 49 14.90 20.50 1.47
N SER A 50 15.10 20.31 0.16
CA SER A 50 15.98 21.11 -0.69
C SER A 50 15.52 21.03 -2.16
N PRO A 51 16.16 21.74 -3.11
CA PRO A 51 15.80 21.62 -4.54
C PRO A 51 15.86 20.19 -5.10
N HIS A 52 16.65 19.31 -4.49
CA HIS A 52 16.88 17.94 -4.95
C HIS A 52 16.38 16.86 -3.98
N ARG A 53 15.79 17.23 -2.83
CA ARG A 53 15.29 16.28 -1.83
C ARG A 53 13.92 16.68 -1.31
N ALA A 54 13.00 15.73 -1.30
CA ALA A 54 11.69 15.86 -0.70
C ALA A 54 11.34 14.60 0.09
N PHE A 55 10.50 14.74 1.09
CA PHE A 55 10.01 13.61 1.88
C PHE A 55 8.51 13.70 2.12
N VAL A 56 7.91 12.56 2.46
CA VAL A 56 6.51 12.50 2.89
C VAL A 56 6.44 12.74 4.40
N ASN A 57 5.77 13.82 4.79
CA ASN A 57 5.48 14.10 6.20
C ASN A 57 4.35 13.21 6.70
N THR A 58 4.65 12.38 7.69
CA THR A 58 3.71 11.46 8.34
C THR A 58 3.18 11.99 9.68
N SER A 59 3.68 13.14 10.13
CA SER A 59 3.21 13.83 11.34
C SER A 59 1.99 14.72 11.03
N ASN A 60 1.02 14.72 11.95
CA ASN A 60 -0.10 15.67 11.92
C ASN A 60 0.33 17.09 12.32
N GLN A 61 1.55 17.25 12.84
CA GLN A 61 2.12 18.54 13.21
C GLN A 61 3.10 18.99 12.11
N ARG A 62 2.63 19.83 11.18
CA ARG A 62 3.45 20.27 10.03
C ARG A 62 4.72 21.03 10.42
N ASN A 63 4.72 21.72 11.56
CA ASN A 63 5.89 22.41 12.12
C ASN A 63 6.90 21.44 12.78
N ASN A 64 6.48 20.22 13.10
CA ASN A 64 7.32 19.16 13.63
C ASN A 64 7.21 17.91 12.73
N PRO A 65 7.78 17.98 11.51
CA PRO A 65 7.60 16.93 10.53
C PRO A 65 8.33 15.65 10.92
N VAL A 66 7.74 14.52 10.56
CA VAL A 66 8.31 13.18 10.69
C VAL A 66 8.28 12.53 9.31
N ALA A 67 9.36 11.87 8.90
CA ALA A 67 9.37 11.00 7.74
C ALA A 67 9.49 9.55 8.23
N LEU A 68 8.71 8.66 7.63
CA LEU A 68 8.84 7.21 7.81
C LEU A 68 9.23 6.58 6.48
N SER A 69 9.99 5.48 6.50
CA SER A 69 10.30 4.72 5.28
C SER A 69 9.02 4.23 4.59
N GLU A 70 8.00 3.83 5.35
CA GLU A 70 6.64 3.52 4.86
C GLU A 70 6.06 4.70 4.05
N GLY A 71 6.00 5.88 4.67
CA GLY A 71 5.49 7.08 4.01
C GLY A 71 6.29 7.46 2.77
N GLN A 72 7.61 7.29 2.81
CA GLN A 72 8.49 7.55 1.68
C GLN A 72 8.25 6.56 0.53
N GLY A 73 8.07 5.27 0.83
CA GLY A 73 7.69 4.24 -0.13
C GLY A 73 6.34 4.54 -0.78
N TYR A 74 5.31 4.88 0.00
CA TYR A 74 4.02 5.32 -0.54
C TYR A 74 4.16 6.55 -1.43
N GLY A 75 4.99 7.52 -1.05
CA GLY A 75 5.19 8.72 -1.85
C GLY A 75 5.81 8.43 -3.21
N LEU A 76 6.87 7.61 -3.23
CA LEU A 76 7.49 7.16 -4.48
C LEU A 76 6.48 6.41 -5.34
N TYR A 77 5.72 5.48 -4.74
CA TYR A 77 4.72 4.68 -5.46
C TYR A 77 3.62 5.57 -6.05
N ILE A 78 3.08 6.50 -5.26
CA ILE A 78 2.05 7.46 -5.69
C ILE A 78 2.57 8.36 -6.82
N THR A 79 3.80 8.87 -6.69
CA THR A 79 4.41 9.71 -7.73
C THR A 79 4.67 8.94 -9.02
N ALA A 80 5.07 7.67 -8.97
CA ALA A 80 5.20 6.84 -10.17
C ALA A 80 3.85 6.60 -10.84
N LEU A 81 2.79 6.29 -10.07
CA LEU A 81 1.43 6.16 -10.59
C LEU A 81 0.94 7.46 -11.25
N ALA A 82 1.16 8.61 -10.62
CA ALA A 82 0.82 9.91 -11.20
C ALA A 82 1.63 10.21 -12.47
N GLY A 83 2.88 9.77 -12.54
CA GLY A 83 3.74 9.88 -13.71
C GLY A 83 3.17 9.14 -14.94
N ARG A 84 2.56 7.96 -14.74
CA ARG A 84 1.86 7.21 -15.81
C ARG A 84 0.76 8.03 -16.49
N HIS A 85 0.15 8.96 -15.76
CA HIS A 85 -0.89 9.85 -16.28
C HIS A 85 -0.37 11.23 -16.72
N GLY A 86 0.95 11.46 -16.66
CA GLY A 86 1.59 12.73 -17.00
C GLY A 86 1.46 13.82 -15.93
N TRP A 87 1.00 13.49 -14.72
CA TRP A 87 0.81 14.47 -13.63
C TRP A 87 2.05 14.67 -12.76
N ALA A 88 3.02 13.76 -12.85
CA ALA A 88 4.32 13.87 -12.19
C ALA A 88 5.45 13.79 -13.22
N LYS A 89 6.52 14.55 -12.97
CA LYS A 89 7.75 14.52 -13.77
C LYS A 89 8.79 13.60 -13.13
N PRO A 90 9.78 13.09 -13.87
CA PRO A 90 10.88 12.29 -13.29
C PRO A 90 11.56 13.00 -12.10
N GLN A 91 11.68 14.33 -12.16
CA GLN A 91 12.29 15.13 -11.11
C GLN A 91 11.49 15.11 -9.80
N ASP A 92 10.15 15.00 -9.86
CA ASP A 92 9.33 14.87 -8.65
C ASP A 92 9.61 13.54 -7.94
N PHE A 93 9.79 12.46 -8.72
CA PHE A 93 10.16 11.14 -8.20
C PHE A 93 11.59 11.14 -7.66
N ASP A 94 12.54 11.70 -8.41
CA ASP A 94 13.94 11.77 -8.01
C ASP A 94 14.14 12.57 -6.72
N GLN A 95 13.33 13.61 -6.46
CA GLN A 95 13.38 14.34 -5.19
C GLN A 95 13.06 13.45 -3.99
N LEU A 96 12.03 12.61 -4.10
CA LEU A 96 11.70 11.62 -3.08
C LEU A 96 12.78 10.53 -2.99
N LEU A 97 13.28 10.07 -4.14
CA LEU A 97 14.29 9.03 -4.21
C LEU A 97 15.60 9.47 -3.55
N ASN A 98 16.04 10.70 -3.80
CA ASN A 98 17.25 11.26 -3.21
C ASN A 98 17.13 11.43 -1.69
N TYR A 99 15.93 11.65 -1.16
CA TYR A 99 15.72 11.64 0.29
C TYR A 99 15.91 10.24 0.85
N TYR A 100 15.33 9.21 0.22
CA TYR A 100 15.57 7.81 0.58
C TYR A 100 17.07 7.47 0.54
N LEU A 101 17.76 7.79 -0.56
CA LEU A 101 19.19 7.46 -0.74
C LEU A 101 20.09 8.12 0.33
N ALA A 102 19.69 9.30 0.82
CA ALA A 102 20.40 10.04 1.88
C ALA A 102 20.14 9.48 3.30
N HIS A 103 19.10 8.66 3.47
CA HIS A 103 18.72 8.06 4.76
C HIS A 103 18.75 6.53 4.71
N ARG A 104 19.65 5.99 3.87
CA ARG A 104 19.94 4.56 3.86
C ARG A 104 20.50 4.11 5.19
N ASP A 105 20.20 2.87 5.52
CA ASP A 105 20.58 2.26 6.77
C ASP A 105 21.93 1.57 6.71
N TYR A 106 22.45 1.31 7.90
CA TYR A 106 23.69 0.57 8.09
C TYR A 106 23.40 -0.66 8.94
N VAL A 107 24.06 -1.77 8.63
CA VAL A 107 23.88 -3.03 9.35
C VAL A 107 25.21 -3.49 9.97
N GLY A 108 25.10 -4.52 10.80
CA GLY A 108 26.23 -5.11 11.53
C GLY A 108 26.32 -4.63 12.99
N PRO A 109 27.19 -5.26 13.81
CA PRO A 109 27.25 -5.03 15.25
C PRO A 109 27.51 -3.56 15.67
N HIS A 110 28.11 -2.77 14.78
CA HIS A 110 28.46 -1.37 15.00
C HIS A 110 27.86 -0.44 13.94
N GLN A 111 26.81 -0.87 13.21
CA GLN A 111 26.14 -0.04 12.20
C GLN A 111 27.11 0.52 11.15
N GLN A 112 28.00 -0.34 10.66
CA GLN A 112 29.13 0.06 9.82
C GLN A 112 29.00 -0.36 8.35
N THR A 113 28.13 -1.31 8.05
CA THR A 113 27.98 -1.83 6.68
C THR A 113 26.85 -1.08 5.99
N ALA A 114 27.17 -0.27 4.99
CA ALA A 114 26.15 0.45 4.23
C ALA A 114 25.23 -0.51 3.47
N THR A 115 23.95 -0.21 3.46
CA THR A 115 22.92 -0.96 2.71
C THR A 115 22.12 -0.04 1.80
N TYR A 116 21.18 -0.62 1.08
CA TYR A 116 20.12 0.04 0.34
C TYR A 116 18.80 0.06 1.12
N LEU A 117 18.70 -0.54 2.31
CA LEU A 117 17.52 -0.39 3.17
C LEU A 117 17.40 1.06 3.65
N MET A 118 16.19 1.51 3.98
CA MET A 118 15.94 2.84 4.51
C MET A 118 15.76 2.81 6.03
N LYS A 119 16.44 3.71 6.74
CA LYS A 119 16.15 3.98 8.16
C LYS A 119 14.67 4.28 8.33
N TRP A 120 14.01 3.61 9.26
CA TRP A 120 12.55 3.60 9.30
C TRP A 120 11.93 4.94 9.71
N ARG A 121 12.65 5.80 10.45
CA ARG A 121 12.14 7.09 10.95
C ARG A 121 13.19 8.21 10.95
N GLN A 122 12.79 9.38 10.46
CA GLN A 122 13.52 10.63 10.56
C GLN A 122 12.65 11.72 11.16
N TYR A 123 13.19 12.51 12.07
CA TYR A 123 12.45 13.56 12.77
C TYR A 123 13.37 14.70 13.21
N ARG A 124 12.78 15.82 13.66
CA ARG A 124 13.54 16.92 14.26
C ARG A 124 13.69 16.73 15.76
N LYS A 125 14.93 16.84 16.24
CA LYS A 125 15.28 16.89 17.66
C LYS A 125 16.26 18.05 17.86
N ASP A 126 15.94 18.96 18.78
CA ASP A 126 16.76 20.13 19.12
C ASP A 126 17.19 20.94 17.87
N GLY A 127 16.23 21.15 16.96
CA GLY A 127 16.43 21.89 15.71
C GLY A 127 17.15 21.12 14.60
N ARG A 128 17.71 19.94 14.87
CA ARG A 128 18.47 19.11 13.91
C ARG A 128 17.67 17.90 13.45
N TRP A 129 17.94 17.44 12.23
CA TRP A 129 17.40 16.17 11.75
C TRP A 129 18.18 15.02 12.36
N VAL A 130 17.45 14.03 12.87
CA VAL A 130 17.98 12.77 13.38
C VAL A 130 17.29 11.61 12.68
N SER A 131 17.93 10.46 12.65
CA SER A 131 17.38 9.23 12.08
C SER A 131 17.56 8.10 13.07
N ASP A 132 16.49 7.34 13.29
CA ASP A 132 16.59 6.09 14.03
C ASP A 132 17.20 5.02 13.13
N ALA A 133 18.10 4.23 13.69
CA ALA A 133 18.64 3.05 13.00
C ALA A 133 17.56 1.99 12.81
N ASN A 134 17.88 1.02 11.94
CA ASN A 134 17.04 -0.09 11.53
C ASN A 134 16.01 0.27 10.46
N SER A 135 15.71 -0.72 9.63
CA SER A 135 14.74 -0.66 8.56
C SER A 135 13.33 -1.03 9.02
N ALA A 136 12.36 -0.80 8.13
CA ALA A 136 11.03 -1.37 8.21
C ALA A 136 10.67 -1.92 6.83
N THR A 137 10.47 -3.23 6.76
CA THR A 137 10.43 -3.98 5.50
C THR A 137 9.32 -3.53 4.57
N ASP A 138 8.18 -3.07 5.09
CA ASP A 138 7.09 -2.52 4.26
C ASP A 138 7.51 -1.26 3.50
N GLY A 139 8.26 -0.36 4.13
CA GLY A 139 8.83 0.80 3.47
C GLY A 139 9.74 0.40 2.31
N ASP A 140 10.66 -0.53 2.56
CA ASP A 140 11.62 -1.02 1.57
C ASP A 140 10.94 -1.74 0.40
N LEU A 141 9.91 -2.55 0.67
CA LEU A 141 9.08 -3.20 -0.36
C LEU A 141 8.38 -2.17 -1.26
N PHE A 142 7.80 -1.11 -0.69
CA PHE A 142 7.16 -0.06 -1.48
C PHE A 142 8.16 0.78 -2.27
N ILE A 143 9.34 1.07 -1.72
CA ILE A 143 10.42 1.76 -2.44
C ILE A 143 10.87 0.93 -3.65
N ALA A 144 11.12 -0.36 -3.46
CA ALA A 144 11.51 -1.27 -4.55
C ALA A 144 10.42 -1.35 -5.63
N MET A 145 9.16 -1.52 -5.24
CA MET A 145 8.06 -1.57 -6.20
C MET A 145 7.88 -0.24 -6.95
N ALA A 146 8.08 0.89 -6.28
CA ALA A 146 8.01 2.20 -6.91
C ALA A 146 9.12 2.41 -7.95
N LEU A 147 10.31 1.85 -7.74
CA LEU A 147 11.41 1.85 -8.71
C LEU A 147 11.05 1.04 -9.98
N ASP A 148 10.43 -0.14 -9.85
CA ASP A 148 9.91 -0.93 -10.98
C ASP A 148 8.90 -0.11 -11.80
N ARG A 149 7.95 0.54 -11.11
CA ARG A 149 6.95 1.41 -11.76
C ARG A 149 7.60 2.60 -12.45
N ALA A 150 8.52 3.28 -11.78
CA ALA A 150 9.22 4.44 -12.34
C ALA A 150 10.03 4.08 -13.59
N ALA A 151 10.64 2.89 -13.63
CA ALA A 151 11.36 2.41 -14.80
C ALA A 151 10.45 2.22 -16.03
N THR A 152 9.20 1.78 -15.81
CA THR A 152 8.20 1.67 -16.88
C THR A 152 7.69 3.04 -17.32
N VAL A 153 7.50 3.96 -16.37
CA VAL A 153 6.93 5.29 -16.63
C VAL A 153 7.93 6.24 -17.30
N TRP A 154 9.22 6.13 -16.97
CA TRP A 154 10.28 6.98 -17.53
C TRP A 154 11.41 6.13 -18.14
N PRO A 155 11.23 5.60 -19.37
CA PRO A 155 12.17 4.67 -20.01
C PRO A 155 13.61 5.17 -20.12
N GLN A 156 13.79 6.48 -20.31
CA GLN A 156 15.13 7.11 -20.38
C GLN A 156 15.94 6.96 -19.09
N ARG A 157 15.27 6.72 -17.95
CA ARG A 157 15.90 6.52 -16.64
C ARG A 157 15.78 5.10 -16.11
N ALA A 158 15.15 4.18 -16.87
CA ALA A 158 14.85 2.82 -16.44
C ALA A 158 16.09 2.07 -15.92
N GLY A 159 17.23 2.19 -16.64
CA GLY A 159 18.48 1.55 -16.23
C GLY A 159 18.98 2.02 -14.86
N TYR A 160 18.75 3.27 -14.47
CA TYR A 160 19.11 3.78 -13.14
C TYR A 160 18.17 3.23 -12.06
N TYR A 161 16.85 3.26 -12.30
CA TYR A 161 15.87 2.77 -11.33
C TYR A 161 15.99 1.27 -11.09
N HIS A 162 16.16 0.45 -12.14
CA HIS A 162 16.35 -0.99 -11.99
C HIS A 162 17.66 -1.36 -11.30
N ARG A 163 18.74 -0.56 -11.43
CA ARG A 163 19.97 -0.78 -10.65
C ARG A 163 19.69 -0.61 -9.15
N LEU A 164 18.98 0.44 -8.77
CA LEU A 164 18.62 0.68 -7.37
C LEU A 164 17.65 -0.39 -6.84
N GLU A 165 16.66 -0.77 -7.64
CA GLU A 165 15.70 -1.82 -7.30
C GLU A 165 16.40 -3.16 -7.03
N ARG A 166 17.36 -3.54 -7.88
CA ARG A 166 18.16 -4.76 -7.69
C ARG A 166 19.00 -4.72 -6.41
N GLN A 167 19.63 -3.58 -6.12
CA GLN A 167 20.43 -3.44 -4.90
C GLN A 167 19.55 -3.53 -3.64
N LEU A 168 18.43 -2.80 -3.64
CA LEU A 168 17.48 -2.82 -2.54
C LEU A 168 16.87 -4.22 -2.32
N THR A 169 16.40 -4.87 -3.38
CA THR A 169 15.80 -6.22 -3.27
C THR A 169 16.81 -7.28 -2.82
N ASN A 170 18.09 -7.15 -3.20
CA ASN A 170 19.15 -8.00 -2.66
C ASN A 170 19.33 -7.79 -1.16
N ASP A 171 19.33 -6.53 -0.69
CA ASP A 171 19.48 -6.22 0.73
C ASP A 171 18.27 -6.64 1.57
N ILE A 172 17.04 -6.53 1.04
CA ILE A 172 15.84 -7.09 1.68
C ILE A 172 16.04 -8.60 1.91
N LEU A 173 16.49 -9.35 0.91
CA LEU A 173 16.74 -10.78 1.05
C LEU A 173 17.95 -11.13 1.94
N ALA A 174 18.90 -10.19 2.10
CA ALA A 174 20.08 -10.40 2.93
C ALA A 174 19.80 -10.14 4.42
N TYR A 175 19.00 -9.12 4.72
CA TYR A 175 18.86 -8.61 6.08
C TYR A 175 17.44 -8.70 6.64
N GLU A 176 16.41 -8.83 5.80
CA GLU A 176 15.00 -8.84 6.20
C GLU A 176 14.30 -10.17 5.88
N TYR A 177 15.06 -11.26 5.76
CA TYR A 177 14.53 -12.58 5.38
C TYR A 177 14.86 -13.65 6.41
N ASN A 178 13.83 -14.43 6.79
CA ASN A 178 13.99 -15.61 7.61
C ASN A 178 13.78 -16.88 6.78
N PRO A 179 14.85 -17.64 6.46
CA PRO A 179 14.75 -18.87 5.68
C PRO A 179 14.01 -20.01 6.38
N GLN A 180 13.95 -20.01 7.72
CA GLN A 180 13.28 -21.06 8.50
C GLN A 180 11.76 -20.95 8.40
N THR A 181 11.25 -19.73 8.31
CA THR A 181 9.81 -19.44 8.16
C THR A 181 9.43 -19.21 6.70
N ARG A 182 10.42 -19.05 5.81
CA ARG A 182 10.24 -18.66 4.40
C ARG A 182 9.45 -17.36 4.28
N ALA A 183 9.66 -16.44 5.21
CA ALA A 183 8.96 -15.17 5.30
C ALA A 183 9.96 -14.02 5.49
N LEU A 184 9.56 -12.83 5.07
CA LEU A 184 10.26 -11.61 5.43
C LEU A 184 10.06 -11.33 6.92
N THR A 185 11.08 -10.77 7.56
CA THR A 185 10.99 -10.22 8.92
C THR A 185 10.33 -8.83 8.85
N VAL A 186 10.04 -8.24 10.01
CA VAL A 186 9.42 -6.90 10.08
C VAL A 186 10.40 -5.73 9.88
N GLY A 187 11.67 -6.05 9.72
CA GLY A 187 12.81 -5.14 9.60
C GLY A 187 14.13 -5.91 9.83
N ASP A 188 15.25 -5.27 9.49
CA ASP A 188 16.60 -5.82 9.63
C ASP A 188 17.02 -6.11 11.09
N TRP A 189 16.42 -5.42 12.05
CA TRP A 189 16.61 -5.61 13.48
C TRP A 189 16.01 -6.92 14.02
N ALA A 190 15.06 -7.52 13.31
CA ALA A 190 14.44 -8.78 13.68
C ALA A 190 15.31 -9.97 13.23
N THR A 191 16.57 -10.00 13.67
CA THR A 191 17.58 -11.03 13.33
C THR A 191 17.36 -12.36 14.06
N SER A 192 18.14 -13.40 13.72
CA SER A 192 18.11 -14.71 14.39
C SER A 192 18.36 -14.69 15.89
N LYS A 193 18.96 -13.62 16.43
CA LYS A 193 19.17 -13.40 17.87
C LYS A 193 18.02 -12.65 18.53
N SER A 194 17.11 -12.08 17.74
CA SER A 194 15.96 -11.33 18.22
C SER A 194 14.80 -12.26 18.55
N LYS A 195 14.08 -11.98 19.64
CA LYS A 195 12.80 -12.65 19.96
C LYS A 195 11.73 -12.44 18.87
N TYR A 196 11.93 -11.46 17.99
CA TYR A 196 11.04 -11.13 16.89
C TYR A 196 11.43 -11.79 15.56
N TYR A 197 12.42 -12.68 15.52
CA TYR A 197 12.87 -13.32 14.27
C TYR A 197 11.76 -14.04 13.50
N ARG A 198 10.75 -14.53 14.23
CA ARG A 198 9.58 -15.25 13.71
C ARG A 198 8.32 -14.40 13.65
N LEU A 199 8.45 -13.10 13.87
CA LEU A 199 7.35 -12.16 13.75
C LEU A 199 7.13 -11.84 12.27
N MET A 200 5.89 -12.01 11.81
CA MET A 200 5.46 -11.59 10.49
C MET A 200 4.40 -10.50 10.64
N ARG A 201 4.57 -9.39 9.91
CA ARG A 201 3.51 -8.39 9.74
C ARG A 201 2.70 -8.77 8.50
N THR A 202 1.39 -8.99 8.65
CA THR A 202 0.59 -9.59 7.58
C THR A 202 0.39 -8.67 6.37
N SER A 203 0.49 -7.35 6.57
CA SER A 203 0.43 -6.36 5.50
C SER A 203 1.63 -6.38 4.56
N ASP A 204 2.71 -7.06 4.93
CA ASP A 204 3.93 -7.14 4.11
C ASP A 204 3.82 -8.27 3.09
N VAL A 205 2.74 -9.08 3.14
CA VAL A 205 2.45 -10.14 2.18
C VAL A 205 1.99 -9.51 0.85
N ALA A 206 2.96 -9.20 -0.02
CA ALA A 206 2.78 -8.48 -1.27
C ALA A 206 3.13 -9.36 -2.50
N PRO A 207 2.32 -10.38 -2.83
CA PRO A 207 2.68 -11.39 -3.82
C PRO A 207 3.02 -10.83 -5.22
N THR A 208 2.36 -9.76 -5.66
CA THR A 208 2.66 -9.13 -6.96
C THR A 208 3.95 -8.32 -6.95
N PHE A 209 4.36 -7.79 -5.79
CA PHE A 209 5.66 -7.13 -5.62
C PHE A 209 6.76 -8.19 -5.69
N PHE A 210 6.58 -9.31 -4.98
CA PHE A 210 7.53 -10.43 -5.01
C PHE A 210 7.68 -11.00 -6.43
N ASP A 211 6.60 -11.08 -7.21
CA ASP A 211 6.68 -11.46 -8.63
C ASP A 211 7.47 -10.45 -9.47
N ALA A 212 7.37 -9.14 -9.18
CA ALA A 212 8.16 -8.10 -9.86
C ALA A 212 9.65 -8.22 -9.52
N PHE A 213 9.97 -8.36 -8.24
CA PHE A 213 11.35 -8.51 -7.79
C PHE A 213 12.00 -9.78 -8.36
N TYR A 214 11.25 -10.89 -8.45
CA TYR A 214 11.70 -12.08 -9.14
C TYR A 214 11.97 -11.84 -10.62
N ARG A 215 11.08 -11.14 -11.35
CA ARG A 215 11.27 -10.85 -12.78
C ARG A 215 12.54 -10.04 -13.05
N LEU A 216 12.89 -9.09 -12.18
CA LEU A 216 14.08 -8.26 -12.36
C LEU A 216 15.38 -8.94 -11.91
N SER A 217 15.34 -9.63 -10.77
CA SER A 217 16.54 -10.21 -10.13
C SER A 217 16.86 -11.63 -10.58
N HIS A 218 15.85 -12.38 -11.03
CA HIS A 218 15.88 -13.84 -11.20
C HIS A 218 16.23 -14.63 -9.94
N ASP A 219 16.19 -14.01 -8.75
CA ASP A 219 16.49 -14.69 -7.48
C ASP A 219 15.29 -15.53 -7.02
N GLN A 220 15.46 -16.86 -7.01
CA GLN A 220 14.40 -17.81 -6.63
C GLN A 220 13.89 -17.62 -5.20
N ARG A 221 14.65 -16.98 -4.31
CA ARG A 221 14.21 -16.67 -2.94
C ARG A 221 12.94 -15.85 -2.93
N TRP A 222 12.70 -14.96 -3.90
CA TRP A 222 11.45 -14.20 -3.99
C TRP A 222 10.22 -15.10 -4.21
N ARG A 223 10.37 -16.19 -4.97
CA ARG A 223 9.29 -17.18 -5.14
C ARG A 223 9.06 -17.99 -3.86
N ILE A 224 10.13 -18.31 -3.13
CA ILE A 224 10.06 -18.98 -1.82
C ILE A 224 9.34 -18.09 -0.80
N VAL A 225 9.72 -16.81 -0.72
CA VAL A 225 9.10 -15.79 0.14
C VAL A 225 7.61 -15.66 -0.18
N LYS A 226 7.26 -15.49 -1.47
CA LYS A 226 5.86 -15.43 -1.91
C LYS A 226 5.08 -16.67 -1.47
N GLY A 227 5.64 -17.86 -1.68
CA GLY A 227 5.02 -19.12 -1.28
C GLY A 227 4.78 -19.19 0.24
N GLY A 228 5.84 -19.00 1.04
CA GLY A 228 5.77 -19.11 2.49
C GLY A 228 4.84 -18.07 3.13
N MET A 229 4.92 -16.80 2.70
CA MET A 229 4.08 -15.74 3.24
C MET A 229 2.60 -15.93 2.88
N LEU A 230 2.28 -16.43 1.68
CA LEU A 230 0.90 -16.78 1.32
C LEU A 230 0.39 -18.02 2.07
N ASP A 231 1.24 -19.00 2.35
CA ASP A 231 0.88 -20.16 3.18
C ASP A 231 0.49 -19.70 4.60
N HIS A 232 1.31 -18.86 5.23
CA HIS A 232 1.02 -18.30 6.57
C HIS A 232 -0.26 -17.46 6.59
N LEU A 233 -0.46 -16.64 5.56
CA LEU A 233 -1.65 -15.80 5.47
C LEU A 233 -2.92 -16.64 5.27
N ALA A 234 -2.84 -17.72 4.49
CA ALA A 234 -3.95 -18.66 4.29
C ALA A 234 -4.26 -19.46 5.56
N ASP A 235 -3.24 -19.88 6.32
CA ASP A 235 -3.43 -20.53 7.63
C ASP A 235 -4.18 -19.60 8.60
N LEU A 236 -3.70 -18.36 8.78
CA LEU A 236 -4.37 -17.35 9.63
C LEU A 236 -5.82 -17.09 9.19
N SER A 237 -6.06 -16.94 7.90
CA SER A 237 -7.41 -16.72 7.35
C SER A 237 -8.34 -17.93 7.55
N GLY A 238 -7.78 -19.14 7.58
CA GLY A 238 -8.49 -20.40 7.79
C GLY A 238 -9.00 -20.59 9.23
N GLN A 239 -8.37 -19.93 10.20
CA GLN A 239 -8.68 -20.08 11.63
C GLN A 239 -10.04 -19.47 12.04
N HIS A 240 -10.61 -18.58 11.23
CA HIS A 240 -11.86 -17.89 11.53
C HIS A 240 -12.76 -17.76 10.30
N ARG A 241 -14.09 -17.79 10.49
CA ARG A 241 -15.07 -17.68 9.40
C ARG A 241 -14.97 -16.38 8.60
N THR A 242 -14.53 -15.30 9.24
CA THR A 242 -14.40 -13.96 8.64
C THR A 242 -13.30 -13.88 7.59
N GLY A 243 -12.31 -14.80 7.65
CA GLY A 243 -11.10 -14.73 6.84
C GLY A 243 -10.14 -13.60 7.18
N LEU A 244 -10.45 -12.79 8.20
CA LEU A 244 -9.59 -11.70 8.67
C LEU A 244 -8.26 -12.24 9.22
N VAL A 245 -7.22 -11.42 9.08
CA VAL A 245 -5.86 -11.72 9.55
C VAL A 245 -5.38 -10.64 10.53
N PRO A 246 -4.50 -10.97 11.48
CA PRO A 246 -4.03 -10.02 12.49
C PRO A 246 -3.02 -9.03 11.92
N ASP A 247 -2.79 -7.90 12.58
CA ASP A 247 -1.67 -6.99 12.26
C ASP A 247 -0.33 -7.76 12.26
N PHE A 248 -0.11 -8.58 13.30
CA PHE A 248 1.09 -9.38 13.46
C PHE A 248 0.79 -10.82 13.85
N ALA A 249 1.63 -11.74 13.39
CA ALA A 249 1.58 -13.15 13.72
C ALA A 249 2.96 -13.71 14.04
N TRP A 250 3.00 -14.70 14.93
CA TRP A 250 4.14 -15.60 15.07
C TRP A 250 4.05 -16.70 14.03
N VAL A 251 5.10 -16.88 13.22
CA VAL A 251 5.15 -17.89 12.16
C VAL A 251 6.24 -18.93 12.40
N THR A 252 5.96 -20.16 11.98
CA THR A 252 6.90 -21.28 11.96
C THR A 252 6.99 -21.82 10.53
N ALA A 253 7.57 -23.00 10.29
CA ALA A 253 7.64 -23.56 8.93
C ALA A 253 6.26 -23.88 8.33
N GLY A 254 5.27 -24.23 9.16
CA GLY A 254 3.95 -24.71 8.71
C GLY A 254 2.75 -24.25 9.53
N HIS A 255 2.93 -23.30 10.45
CA HIS A 255 1.82 -22.75 11.24
C HIS A 255 2.08 -21.29 11.62
N ALA A 256 1.00 -20.51 11.66
CA ALA A 256 0.96 -19.11 12.02
C ALA A 256 -0.11 -18.87 13.09
N LYS A 257 0.17 -18.02 14.08
CA LYS A 257 -0.80 -17.61 15.10
C LYS A 257 -0.74 -16.11 15.39
N PRO A 258 -1.87 -15.44 15.64
CA PRO A 258 -1.87 -14.05 16.06
C PRO A 258 -1.00 -13.82 17.30
N VAL A 259 -0.34 -12.66 17.36
CA VAL A 259 0.41 -12.26 18.57
C VAL A 259 -0.52 -11.82 19.70
N LYS A 260 0.02 -11.71 20.91
CA LYS A 260 -0.71 -11.12 22.05
C LYS A 260 -0.80 -9.59 21.91
N PRO A 261 -1.79 -8.93 22.53
CA PRO A 261 -1.81 -7.47 22.67
C PRO A 261 -0.46 -6.92 23.18
N TRP A 262 -0.04 -5.76 22.68
CA TRP A 262 1.20 -5.06 23.06
C TRP A 262 2.49 -5.85 22.81
N THR A 263 2.47 -6.79 21.86
CA THR A 263 3.70 -7.50 21.45
C THR A 263 4.62 -6.58 20.67
N VAL A 264 4.06 -5.66 19.87
CA VAL A 264 4.79 -4.77 18.96
C VAL A 264 4.37 -3.32 19.14
N ALA A 265 3.09 -3.00 18.97
CA ALA A 265 2.64 -1.62 18.79
C ALA A 265 1.41 -1.24 19.61
N SER A 266 0.44 -2.14 19.77
CA SER A 266 -0.88 -1.78 20.25
C SER A 266 -1.62 -2.94 20.94
N LYS A 267 -2.71 -2.62 21.65
CA LYS A 267 -3.65 -3.64 22.15
C LYS A 267 -4.27 -4.51 21.04
N ASN A 268 -4.19 -4.08 19.79
CA ASN A 268 -4.82 -4.72 18.64
C ASN A 268 -3.83 -5.49 17.75
N ASP A 269 -2.59 -5.75 18.20
CA ASP A 269 -1.58 -6.42 17.38
C ASP A 269 -2.01 -7.82 16.87
N GLY A 270 -2.85 -8.51 17.63
CA GLY A 270 -3.45 -9.80 17.25
C GLY A 270 -4.80 -9.71 16.54
N ASN A 271 -5.26 -8.51 16.16
CA ASN A 271 -6.55 -8.26 15.50
C ASN A 271 -6.36 -7.63 14.12
N TYR A 272 -7.43 -7.55 13.32
CA TYR A 272 -7.42 -6.82 12.06
C TYR A 272 -7.50 -5.31 12.34
N SER A 273 -6.37 -4.62 12.26
CA SER A 273 -6.20 -3.23 12.67
C SER A 273 -5.38 -2.46 11.63
N TYR A 274 -4.72 -1.37 12.02
CA TYR A 274 -4.07 -0.41 11.13
C TYR A 274 -2.91 -0.97 10.31
N ASN A 275 -2.30 -2.11 10.66
CA ASN A 275 -1.38 -2.78 9.75
C ASN A 275 -2.15 -3.64 8.76
N ALA A 276 -2.94 -4.61 9.26
CA ALA A 276 -3.64 -5.60 8.45
C ALA A 276 -4.69 -4.98 7.52
N CYS A 277 -5.13 -3.75 7.75
CA CYS A 277 -6.06 -3.05 6.87
C CYS A 277 -5.58 -2.96 5.42
N ARG A 278 -4.26 -3.02 5.18
CA ARG A 278 -3.65 -3.03 3.83
C ARG A 278 -3.79 -4.38 3.11
N VAL A 279 -3.96 -5.49 3.82
CA VAL A 279 -3.95 -6.84 3.24
C VAL A 279 -4.88 -6.99 2.03
N PRO A 280 -6.14 -6.50 2.02
CA PRO A 280 -6.99 -6.57 0.84
C PRO A 280 -6.33 -5.99 -0.41
N MET A 281 -5.65 -4.85 -0.26
CA MET A 281 -5.02 -4.14 -1.37
C MET A 281 -3.78 -4.88 -1.88
N MET A 282 -3.01 -5.49 -0.97
CA MET A 282 -1.81 -6.24 -1.33
C MET A 282 -2.14 -7.53 -2.08
N LEU A 283 -3.31 -8.13 -1.82
CA LEU A 283 -3.77 -9.35 -2.50
C LEU A 283 -4.55 -9.07 -3.80
N ALA A 284 -5.13 -7.87 -3.95
CA ALA A 284 -6.12 -7.52 -4.97
C ALA A 284 -5.74 -7.91 -6.41
N ALA A 285 -4.47 -7.76 -6.78
CA ALA A 285 -3.98 -8.03 -8.14
C ALA A 285 -3.38 -9.44 -8.32
N SER A 286 -3.23 -10.21 -7.25
CA SER A 286 -2.62 -11.54 -7.29
C SER A 286 -3.55 -12.56 -7.94
N LYS A 287 -3.03 -13.43 -8.79
CA LYS A 287 -3.77 -14.60 -9.32
C LYS A 287 -3.48 -15.90 -8.56
N ASP A 288 -2.67 -15.84 -7.50
CA ASP A 288 -2.39 -17.01 -6.68
C ASP A 288 -3.67 -17.49 -5.94
N PRO A 289 -4.02 -18.78 -6.01
CA PRO A 289 -5.23 -19.30 -5.38
C PRO A 289 -5.31 -19.06 -3.86
N ARG A 290 -4.18 -19.02 -3.16
CA ARG A 290 -4.14 -18.73 -1.71
C ARG A 290 -4.53 -17.27 -1.46
N ALA A 291 -3.96 -16.34 -2.22
CA ALA A 291 -4.30 -14.92 -2.14
C ALA A 291 -5.78 -14.68 -2.45
N GLN A 292 -6.29 -15.28 -3.53
CA GLN A 292 -7.69 -15.14 -3.95
C GLN A 292 -8.67 -15.72 -2.93
N ARG A 293 -8.34 -16.87 -2.32
CA ARG A 293 -9.14 -17.47 -1.26
C ARG A 293 -9.18 -16.59 -0.01
N THR A 294 -8.04 -16.12 0.47
CA THR A 294 -7.96 -15.24 1.64
C THR A 294 -8.73 -13.93 1.39
N LEU A 295 -8.49 -13.29 0.25
CA LEU A 295 -9.16 -12.05 -0.12
C LEU A 295 -10.68 -12.22 -0.19
N THR A 296 -11.16 -13.26 -0.89
CA THR A 296 -12.60 -13.53 -1.06
C THR A 296 -13.29 -13.72 0.29
N ARG A 297 -12.66 -14.39 1.26
CA ARG A 297 -13.24 -14.58 2.60
C ARG A 297 -13.39 -13.24 3.32
N MET A 298 -12.34 -12.41 3.32
CA MET A 298 -12.40 -11.08 3.91
C MET A 298 -13.47 -10.20 3.25
N MET A 299 -13.53 -10.17 1.91
CA MET A 299 -14.50 -9.35 1.19
C MET A 299 -15.94 -9.82 1.45
N LYS A 300 -16.17 -11.14 1.49
CA LYS A 300 -17.49 -11.70 1.88
C LYS A 300 -17.88 -11.38 3.32
N PHE A 301 -16.91 -11.25 4.23
CA PHE A 301 -17.20 -10.78 5.59
C PHE A 301 -17.60 -9.30 5.58
N PHE A 302 -16.82 -8.44 4.95
CA PHE A 302 -17.14 -7.00 4.90
C PHE A 302 -18.46 -6.72 4.17
N SER A 303 -18.79 -7.49 3.12
CA SER A 303 -20.01 -7.28 2.33
C SER A 303 -21.31 -7.55 3.11
N GLN A 304 -21.23 -8.17 4.29
CA GLN A 304 -22.37 -8.40 5.18
C GLN A 304 -22.84 -7.13 5.91
N SER A 305 -22.04 -6.06 5.92
CA SER A 305 -22.38 -4.77 6.52
C SER A 305 -22.19 -3.66 5.50
N TYR A 306 -23.16 -2.75 5.43
CA TYR A 306 -22.99 -1.52 4.64
C TYR A 306 -21.93 -0.60 5.25
N HIS A 307 -21.79 -0.62 6.58
CA HIS A 307 -20.82 0.20 7.32
C HIS A 307 -19.65 -0.65 7.80
N VAL A 308 -18.51 -0.52 7.12
CA VAL A 308 -17.23 -1.12 7.53
C VAL A 308 -16.50 -0.15 8.46
N THR A 309 -16.17 -0.61 9.67
CA THR A 309 -15.53 0.20 10.72
C THR A 309 -14.01 0.09 10.70
N ALA A 310 -13.35 1.00 11.42
CA ALA A 310 -11.90 0.99 11.61
C ALA A 310 -11.45 -0.11 12.58
N GLY A 311 -11.41 -1.35 12.10
CA GLY A 311 -10.82 -2.50 12.76
C GLY A 311 -11.83 -3.49 13.38
N TYR A 312 -11.40 -4.75 13.44
CA TYR A 312 -12.20 -5.89 13.88
C TYR A 312 -11.35 -6.90 14.65
N THR A 313 -11.93 -7.56 15.66
CA THR A 313 -11.37 -8.82 16.13
C THR A 313 -11.41 -9.84 15.00
N LEU A 314 -10.58 -10.89 15.06
CA LEU A 314 -10.58 -11.91 14.01
C LEU A 314 -11.90 -12.70 13.93
N ALA A 315 -12.68 -12.72 15.02
CA ALA A 315 -14.04 -13.27 15.05
C ALA A 315 -15.10 -12.33 14.44
N GLY A 316 -14.75 -11.11 14.05
CA GLY A 316 -15.63 -10.15 13.38
C GLY A 316 -16.30 -9.13 14.28
N LYS A 317 -15.93 -9.04 15.57
CA LYS A 317 -16.44 -7.98 16.45
C LYS A 317 -15.74 -6.66 16.12
N GLN A 318 -16.50 -5.60 15.91
CA GLN A 318 -15.97 -4.27 15.68
C GLN A 318 -15.09 -3.80 16.85
N LEU A 319 -13.91 -3.23 16.55
CA LEU A 319 -13.03 -2.63 17.56
C LEU A 319 -13.36 -1.14 17.81
N THR A 320 -14.04 -0.52 16.84
CA THR A 320 -14.46 0.88 16.86
C THR A 320 -15.84 1.00 16.20
N HIS A 321 -16.50 2.15 16.36
CA HIS A 321 -17.81 2.41 15.75
C HIS A 321 -17.75 3.39 14.56
N HIS A 322 -16.56 3.89 14.20
CA HIS A 322 -16.38 4.84 13.11
C HIS A 322 -15.77 4.18 11.88
N GLN A 323 -16.04 4.75 10.70
CA GLN A 323 -15.37 4.38 9.46
C GLN A 323 -14.05 5.16 9.31
N SER A 324 -13.10 4.61 8.56
CA SER A 324 -11.84 5.28 8.22
C SER A 324 -11.46 4.93 6.78
N GLY A 325 -10.92 5.91 6.05
CA GLY A 325 -10.37 5.69 4.71
C GLY A 325 -9.16 4.75 4.71
N SER A 326 -8.41 4.66 5.82
CA SER A 326 -7.33 3.67 5.97
C SER A 326 -7.80 2.21 5.83
N PHE A 327 -9.07 1.93 6.15
CA PHE A 327 -9.68 0.61 5.99
C PHE A 327 -10.50 0.52 4.70
N SER A 328 -11.23 1.59 4.38
CA SER A 328 -12.15 1.62 3.25
C SER A 328 -11.43 1.67 1.91
N ALA A 329 -10.28 2.36 1.82
CA ALA A 329 -9.50 2.46 0.58
C ALA A 329 -8.89 1.12 0.13
N PRO A 330 -8.24 0.32 1.00
CA PRO A 330 -7.82 -1.03 0.66
C PRO A 330 -8.96 -1.95 0.19
N ILE A 331 -10.12 -1.88 0.86
CA ILE A 331 -11.30 -2.69 0.50
C ILE A 331 -11.86 -2.24 -0.85
N PHE A 332 -12.02 -0.93 -1.07
CA PHE A 332 -12.45 -0.36 -2.35
C PHE A 332 -11.54 -0.82 -3.49
N TYR A 333 -10.22 -0.69 -3.33
CA TYR A 333 -9.29 -1.14 -4.36
C TYR A 333 -9.43 -2.65 -4.64
N ALA A 334 -9.56 -3.47 -3.59
CA ALA A 334 -9.70 -4.91 -3.74
C ALA A 334 -10.95 -5.32 -4.50
N VAL A 335 -12.12 -4.76 -4.17
CA VAL A 335 -13.37 -5.04 -4.90
C VAL A 335 -13.35 -4.49 -6.32
N SER A 336 -12.76 -3.30 -6.55
CA SER A 336 -12.60 -2.75 -7.90
C SER A 336 -11.82 -3.67 -8.84
N ARG A 337 -10.88 -4.46 -8.32
CA ARG A 337 -10.07 -5.42 -9.09
C ARG A 337 -10.69 -6.82 -9.18
N ASN A 338 -11.69 -7.13 -8.36
CA ASN A 338 -12.28 -8.46 -8.22
C ASN A 338 -13.82 -8.37 -8.18
N ARG A 339 -14.41 -7.76 -9.22
CA ARG A 339 -15.86 -7.67 -9.41
C ARG A 339 -16.48 -9.04 -9.69
N ASP A 340 -17.79 -9.17 -9.49
CA ASP A 340 -18.61 -10.34 -9.84
C ASP A 340 -18.34 -11.59 -8.98
N HIS A 341 -17.93 -11.40 -7.73
CA HIS A 341 -17.61 -12.47 -6.77
C HIS A 341 -18.53 -12.50 -5.53
N GLY A 342 -19.67 -11.80 -5.59
CA GLY A 342 -20.70 -11.78 -4.53
C GLY A 342 -20.43 -10.81 -3.39
N TYR A 343 -19.58 -9.81 -3.62
CA TYR A 343 -19.28 -8.72 -2.68
C TYR A 343 -19.19 -7.34 -3.38
N ASP A 344 -19.83 -7.22 -4.55
CA ASP A 344 -19.81 -5.99 -5.38
C ASP A 344 -20.43 -4.78 -4.70
N ASN A 345 -21.31 -4.98 -3.71
CA ASN A 345 -21.85 -3.91 -2.88
C ASN A 345 -20.77 -3.14 -2.11
N LEU A 346 -19.58 -3.72 -1.92
CA LEU A 346 -18.43 -3.02 -1.37
C LEU A 346 -17.91 -1.91 -2.29
N PHE A 347 -18.06 -2.05 -3.61
CA PHE A 347 -17.61 -1.02 -4.54
C PHE A 347 -18.34 0.30 -4.28
N ASP A 348 -19.66 0.24 -4.08
CA ASP A 348 -20.48 1.43 -3.83
C ASP A 348 -20.35 1.90 -2.38
N SER A 349 -20.44 0.99 -1.40
CA SER A 349 -20.41 1.36 0.02
C SER A 349 -19.05 1.93 0.47
N GLN A 350 -17.94 1.52 -0.14
CA GLN A 350 -16.61 2.03 0.22
C GLN A 350 -16.18 3.25 -0.60
N LYS A 351 -16.90 3.61 -1.67
CA LYS A 351 -16.60 4.77 -2.53
C LYS A 351 -16.71 6.11 -1.80
N PHE A 352 -17.33 6.15 -0.62
CA PHE A 352 -17.47 7.38 0.18
C PHE A 352 -16.14 8.07 0.49
N ILE A 353 -15.01 7.36 0.46
CA ILE A 353 -13.67 7.94 0.63
C ILE A 353 -13.35 9.03 -0.41
N PHE A 354 -14.06 9.04 -1.55
CA PHE A 354 -13.92 10.05 -2.60
C PHE A 354 -15.03 11.10 -2.59
N SER A 355 -16.03 11.00 -1.70
CA SER A 355 -17.12 11.98 -1.61
C SER A 355 -16.73 13.24 -0.83
N LYS A 356 -15.60 13.20 -0.11
CA LYS A 356 -15.05 14.32 0.64
C LYS A 356 -13.63 14.65 0.16
N PRO A 357 -13.16 15.90 0.34
CA PRO A 357 -11.76 16.24 0.24
C PRO A 357 -10.84 15.25 0.97
N LEU A 358 -9.72 14.89 0.34
CA LEU A 358 -8.67 14.14 1.01
C LEU A 358 -8.28 14.85 2.32
N THR A 359 -8.19 14.08 3.41
CA THR A 359 -7.77 14.59 4.71
C THR A 359 -6.38 15.22 4.64
N LYS A 360 -6.12 16.22 5.49
CA LYS A 360 -4.81 16.87 5.67
C LYS A 360 -4.11 16.46 6.96
N ASP A 361 -4.86 15.92 7.92
CA ASP A 361 -4.39 15.62 9.28
C ASP A 361 -4.38 14.11 9.58
N ASN A 362 -4.43 13.28 8.54
CA ASN A 362 -4.20 11.84 8.64
C ASN A 362 -3.47 11.34 7.38
N TYR A 363 -2.15 11.35 7.46
CA TYR A 363 -1.28 10.92 6.36
C TYR A 363 -1.62 9.52 5.83
N TYR A 364 -1.89 8.60 6.75
CA TYR A 364 -2.02 7.19 6.41
C TYR A 364 -3.30 6.92 5.61
N ASP A 365 -4.43 7.47 6.06
CA ASP A 365 -5.69 7.48 5.31
C ASP A 365 -5.50 8.12 3.92
N ALA A 366 -4.88 9.30 3.88
CA ALA A 366 -4.69 10.03 2.63
C ALA A 366 -3.83 9.28 1.61
N ALA A 367 -2.75 8.62 2.07
CA ALA A 367 -1.88 7.82 1.21
C ALA A 367 -2.62 6.61 0.63
N LEU A 368 -3.31 5.82 1.46
CA LEU A 368 -4.05 4.65 1.01
C LEU A 368 -5.21 5.03 0.08
N THR A 369 -5.92 6.12 0.39
CA THR A 369 -6.98 6.67 -0.47
C THR A 369 -6.42 7.13 -1.82
N SER A 370 -5.22 7.73 -1.84
CA SER A 370 -4.55 8.15 -3.08
C SER A 370 -4.15 6.96 -3.96
N ILE A 371 -3.61 5.90 -3.36
CA ILE A 371 -3.31 4.65 -4.08
C ILE A 371 -4.60 4.05 -4.65
N ALA A 372 -5.66 3.95 -3.83
CA ALA A 372 -6.95 3.40 -4.25
C ALA A 372 -7.62 4.25 -5.34
N ALA A 373 -7.48 5.58 -5.34
CA ALA A 373 -7.97 6.43 -6.43
C ALA A 373 -7.28 6.07 -7.75
N MET A 374 -5.95 6.01 -7.74
CA MET A 374 -5.13 5.83 -8.96
C MET A 374 -5.16 4.41 -9.54
N GLU A 375 -5.43 3.39 -8.73
CA GLU A 375 -5.47 2.00 -9.20
C GLU A 375 -6.85 1.34 -9.15
N GLY A 376 -7.78 1.89 -8.34
CA GLY A 376 -9.10 1.31 -8.09
C GLY A 376 -10.24 1.96 -8.85
N MET A 377 -10.02 3.11 -9.50
CA MET A 377 -10.99 3.71 -10.42
C MET A 377 -10.65 3.31 -11.85
N ASN A 378 -11.43 2.37 -12.40
CA ASN A 378 -11.38 1.99 -13.83
C ASN A 378 -12.60 2.52 -14.57
#